data_AF-A0A1H9AGZ2-F1
#
_entry.id   AF-A0A1H9AGZ2-F1
#
_cell.length_a   1.000
_cell.length_b   1.000
_cell.length_c   1.000
_cell.angle_alpha   90.00
_cell.angle_beta   90.00
_cell.angle_gamma   90.00
#
_symmetry.space_group_name_H-M   'P 1'
#
loop_
_entity.id
_entity.type
_entity.pdbx_description
1 polymer ?
#
loop_
_entity_poly.entity_id
_entity_poly.type
_entity_poly.pdbx_seq_one_letter_code
_entity_poly.pdbx_strand_id
1 'polypeptide(L)'
;MKKTFGLIAAAMLLVGGVAFADEATLIDFTMLDADCCADDNGNATQNGRTVMDYSVSAGATFTEDQKDLMKTSLALPEWEVKLNSSAKTVQSLADSTVVAAPVKGEADVPFAGKNVMGVRIVFPTWNSNANARIVPPFDIPAYEPLAQADENGTRQEPTDEEKASGKTLFEDGYGVVKNVGTVKAISVTTMGMNYPHGLYVLMSDNDGIERRYFMGYLGFDGWKELRWNNPQYISEIRNREIRVYPIYPRGLPFVKFQGFQVTRDAAHIGGDFIGYFKDVKIIYDKALLTSDRDIADEDLWGIIGKKEKARQNAEMQRFGNKQVNRYLEKAKLATEDEFTSSLNEGSGSNAQSNGGQAADAK
;
A
#
# COMPACT_ATOMS: atom_id res chain seq x y z
N MET A 1 -58.34 20.57 -1.88
CA MET A 1 -57.07 21.15 -1.40
C MET A 1 -56.49 20.51 -0.11
N LYS A 2 -56.99 19.35 0.38
CA LYS A 2 -56.40 18.67 1.57
C LYS A 2 -55.52 17.45 1.23
N LYS A 3 -55.53 16.96 -0.02
CA LYS A 3 -54.74 15.79 -0.45
C LYS A 3 -53.38 16.14 -1.08
N THR A 4 -53.19 17.39 -1.53
CA THR A 4 -51.95 17.87 -2.13
C THR A 4 -50.92 18.35 -1.10
N PHE A 5 -51.36 18.82 0.08
CA PHE A 5 -50.46 19.24 1.15
C PHE A 5 -49.76 18.07 1.87
N GLY A 6 -50.40 16.90 1.96
CA GLY A 6 -49.78 15.70 2.55
C GLY A 6 -48.62 15.13 1.74
N LEU A 7 -48.69 15.24 0.41
CA LEU A 7 -47.64 14.78 -0.51
C LEU A 7 -46.40 15.69 -0.50
N ILE A 8 -46.59 17.00 -0.31
CA ILE A 8 -45.49 17.96 -0.22
C ILE A 8 -44.76 17.84 1.13
N ALA A 9 -45.50 17.60 2.22
CA ALA A 9 -44.91 17.34 3.53
C ALA A 9 -44.15 16.00 3.59
N ALA A 10 -44.63 14.95 2.91
CA ALA A 10 -43.92 13.67 2.79
C ALA A 10 -42.67 13.77 1.88
N ALA A 11 -42.71 14.60 0.83
CA ALA A 11 -41.54 14.86 -0.01
C ALA A 11 -40.47 15.72 0.70
N MET A 12 -40.87 16.67 1.55
CA MET A 12 -39.92 17.46 2.36
C MET A 12 -39.31 16.67 3.53
N LEU A 13 -40.02 15.67 4.07
CA LEU A 13 -39.47 14.77 5.10
C LEU A 13 -38.44 13.77 4.56
N LEU A 14 -38.44 13.49 3.25
CA LEU A 14 -37.42 12.67 2.58
C LEU A 14 -36.13 13.45 2.25
N VAL A 15 -36.12 14.78 2.41
CA VAL A 15 -34.92 15.62 2.26
C VAL A 15 -34.16 15.77 3.60
N GLY A 16 -34.73 15.31 4.71
CA GLY A 16 -34.15 15.40 6.06
C GLY A 16 -33.07 14.35 6.40
N GLY A 17 -32.46 13.73 5.39
CA GLY A 17 -31.48 12.66 5.56
C GLY A 17 -30.18 12.91 4.80
N VAL A 18 -29.67 14.15 4.77
CA VAL A 18 -28.33 14.40 4.24
C VAL A 18 -27.32 13.93 5.30
N ALA A 19 -27.09 12.62 5.35
CA ALA A 19 -25.89 12.10 5.98
C ALA A 19 -24.71 12.60 5.13
N PHE A 20 -24.03 13.65 5.61
CA PHE A 20 -22.79 14.19 5.04
C PHE A 20 -21.64 13.17 5.23
N ALA A 21 -21.78 12.02 4.59
CA ALA A 21 -20.75 11.01 4.55
C ALA A 21 -20.06 11.13 3.19
N ASP A 22 -18.85 11.67 3.19
CA ASP A 22 -18.05 11.81 1.98
C ASP A 22 -17.39 10.47 1.66
N GLU A 23 -17.33 10.14 0.37
CA GLU A 23 -16.59 8.99 -0.16
C GLU A 23 -15.22 9.47 -0.65
N ALA A 24 -14.16 8.78 -0.26
CA ALA A 24 -12.83 8.98 -0.81
C ALA A 24 -12.14 7.64 -1.10
N THR A 25 -11.31 7.63 -2.13
CA THR A 25 -10.41 6.51 -2.42
C THR A 25 -9.16 6.67 -1.57
N LEU A 26 -8.96 5.74 -0.64
CA LEU A 26 -7.80 5.73 0.24
C LEU A 26 -6.55 5.30 -0.53
N ILE A 27 -6.65 4.22 -1.30
CA ILE A 27 -5.60 3.77 -2.21
C ILE A 27 -6.20 3.15 -3.47
N ASP A 28 -5.65 3.47 -4.64
CA ASP A 28 -5.98 2.86 -5.93
C ASP A 28 -4.72 2.23 -6.53
N PHE A 29 -4.68 0.90 -6.59
CA PHE A 29 -3.52 0.17 -7.08
C PHE A 29 -3.29 0.35 -8.59
N THR A 30 -4.30 0.83 -9.33
CA THR A 30 -4.16 1.13 -10.77
C THR A 30 -3.37 2.40 -11.06
N MET A 31 -3.04 3.18 -10.02
CA MET A 31 -2.21 4.39 -10.12
C MET A 31 -0.75 4.15 -9.70
N LEU A 32 -0.41 2.91 -9.33
CA LEU A 32 0.88 2.54 -8.74
C LEU A 32 1.75 1.73 -9.71
N ASP A 33 1.51 1.89 -11.01
CA ASP A 33 2.43 1.37 -12.02
C ASP A 33 3.77 2.10 -11.95
N ALA A 34 4.83 1.38 -12.33
CA ALA A 34 6.15 1.97 -12.47
C ALA A 34 6.20 2.79 -13.76
N ASP A 35 6.59 4.06 -13.64
CA ASP A 35 6.63 5.05 -14.72
C ASP A 35 7.91 5.92 -14.71
N CYS A 36 8.77 5.77 -13.70
CA CYS A 36 10.04 6.49 -13.58
C CYS A 36 11.20 5.56 -13.14
N CYS A 37 12.41 6.12 -13.05
CA CYS A 37 13.63 5.43 -12.62
C CYS A 37 13.88 4.17 -13.43
N ALA A 38 14.23 4.33 -14.71
CA ALA A 38 14.51 3.20 -15.59
C ALA A 38 15.72 2.39 -15.11
N ASP A 39 15.64 1.06 -15.22
CA ASP A 39 16.79 0.17 -15.05
C ASP A 39 17.74 0.22 -16.26
N ASP A 40 18.85 -0.51 -16.20
CA ASP A 40 19.83 -0.62 -17.30
C ASP A 40 19.20 -1.16 -18.61
N ASN A 41 18.03 -1.81 -18.52
CA ASN A 41 17.28 -2.33 -19.66
C ASN A 41 16.20 -1.37 -20.16
N GLY A 42 16.07 -0.17 -19.57
CA GLY A 42 15.08 0.84 -19.92
C GLY A 42 13.68 0.61 -19.34
N ASN A 43 13.50 -0.36 -18.44
CA ASN A 43 12.21 -0.62 -17.80
C ASN A 43 12.04 0.30 -16.59
N ALA A 44 10.91 0.99 -16.49
CA ALA A 44 10.57 1.76 -15.31
C ALA A 44 10.47 0.84 -14.08
N THR A 45 11.10 1.23 -12.98
CA THR A 45 11.11 0.43 -11.74
C THR A 45 10.30 1.06 -10.62
N GLN A 46 10.16 2.40 -10.64
CA GLN A 46 9.51 3.15 -9.56
C GLN A 46 8.33 3.98 -10.08
N ASN A 47 7.46 4.37 -9.17
CA ASN A 47 6.35 5.28 -9.43
C ASN A 47 6.76 6.73 -9.10
N GLY A 48 6.75 7.62 -10.08
CA GLY A 48 7.27 8.98 -10.01
C GLY A 48 6.53 9.85 -8.99
N ARG A 49 5.23 9.64 -8.79
CA ARG A 49 4.51 10.39 -7.74
C ARG A 49 5.00 10.01 -6.36
N THR A 50 5.23 8.73 -6.10
CA THR A 50 5.48 8.19 -4.75
C THR A 50 6.94 7.87 -4.45
N VAL A 51 7.86 8.24 -5.35
CA VAL A 51 9.29 7.96 -5.22
C VAL A 51 9.90 8.64 -4.00
N MET A 52 10.68 7.88 -3.24
CA MET A 52 11.41 8.32 -2.06
C MET A 52 12.87 7.91 -2.21
N ASP A 53 13.75 8.89 -2.05
CA ASP A 53 15.20 8.69 -2.04
C ASP A 53 15.67 8.38 -0.61
N TYR A 54 16.26 7.21 -0.40
CA TYR A 54 16.84 6.81 0.88
C TYR A 54 18.37 6.78 0.86
N SER A 55 19.02 7.22 -0.22
CA SER A 55 20.48 7.34 -0.32
C SER A 55 21.09 8.21 0.77
N VAL A 56 20.33 9.18 1.31
CA VAL A 56 20.73 10.04 2.43
C VAL A 56 21.07 9.24 3.70
N SER A 57 20.50 8.05 3.85
CA SER A 57 20.82 7.13 4.95
C SER A 57 22.05 6.26 4.69
N ALA A 58 22.51 6.17 3.44
CA ALA A 58 23.67 5.39 3.06
C ALA A 58 24.97 6.12 3.44
N GLY A 59 25.97 5.36 3.93
CA GLY A 59 27.27 5.92 4.31
C GLY A 59 28.03 6.55 3.14
N ALA A 60 29.11 7.28 3.44
CA ALA A 60 29.96 7.92 2.44
C ALA A 60 30.71 6.94 1.50
N THR A 61 30.62 5.63 1.74
CA THR A 61 31.35 4.58 1.02
C THR A 61 30.71 4.15 -0.30
N PHE A 62 29.49 4.60 -0.61
CA PHE A 62 28.78 4.26 -1.85
C PHE A 62 29.07 5.29 -2.95
N THR A 63 29.20 4.82 -4.20
CA THR A 63 29.32 5.69 -5.37
C THR A 63 28.02 6.44 -5.65
N GLU A 64 28.06 7.49 -6.46
CA GLU A 64 26.86 8.25 -6.84
C GLU A 64 25.87 7.36 -7.61
N ASP A 65 26.35 6.57 -8.58
CA ASP A 65 25.52 5.60 -9.31
C ASP A 65 24.83 4.59 -8.37
N GLN A 66 25.52 4.14 -7.33
CA GLN A 66 24.93 3.22 -6.35
C GLN A 66 23.87 3.91 -5.49
N LYS A 67 24.02 5.20 -5.22
CA LYS A 67 23.03 6.01 -4.48
C LYS A 67 21.80 6.31 -5.33
N ASP A 68 21.95 6.49 -6.63
CA ASP A 68 20.82 6.72 -7.54
C ASP A 68 19.88 5.51 -7.65
N LEU A 69 20.42 4.31 -7.47
CA LEU A 69 19.64 3.06 -7.36
C LEU A 69 18.92 2.91 -6.01
N MET A 70 19.16 3.79 -5.03
CA MET A 70 18.57 3.75 -3.69
C MET A 70 17.27 4.55 -3.61
N LYS A 71 16.39 4.29 -4.58
CA LYS A 71 15.06 4.87 -4.69
C LYS A 71 14.02 3.77 -4.54
N THR A 72 12.95 4.05 -3.81
CA THR A 72 11.80 3.14 -3.68
C THR A 72 10.52 3.96 -3.83
N SER A 73 9.40 3.31 -4.07
CA SER A 73 8.11 3.98 -4.28
C SER A 73 6.99 3.03 -3.88
N LEU A 74 5.73 3.45 -4.01
CA LEU A 74 4.59 2.54 -3.82
C LEU A 74 4.31 1.68 -5.06
N ALA A 75 5.25 1.57 -6.01
CA ALA A 75 5.12 0.74 -7.20
C ALA A 75 4.74 -0.71 -6.85
N LEU A 76 3.85 -1.33 -7.63
CA LEU A 76 3.25 -2.63 -7.29
C LEU A 76 4.28 -3.72 -6.91
N PRO A 77 5.41 -3.91 -7.62
CA PRO A 77 6.40 -4.93 -7.28
C PRO A 77 7.20 -4.66 -5.99
N GLU A 78 7.19 -3.43 -5.47
CA GLU A 78 7.95 -3.03 -4.27
C GLU A 78 7.25 -3.40 -2.95
N TRP A 79 6.00 -3.85 -3.02
CA TRP A 79 5.23 -4.26 -1.85
C TRP A 79 5.72 -5.59 -1.29
N GLU A 80 5.74 -5.71 0.04
CA GLU A 80 6.26 -6.89 0.72
C GLU A 80 5.15 -7.76 1.32
N VAL A 81 5.30 -9.08 1.19
CA VAL A 81 4.52 -10.05 1.97
C VAL A 81 5.27 -10.44 3.24
N LYS A 82 4.77 -10.02 4.39
CA LYS A 82 5.29 -10.36 5.72
C LYS A 82 4.49 -11.51 6.31
N LEU A 83 5.08 -12.71 6.30
CA LEU A 83 4.52 -13.91 6.91
C LEU A 83 4.71 -13.91 8.43
N ASN A 84 3.72 -14.43 9.17
CA ASN A 84 3.90 -14.71 10.59
C ASN A 84 4.85 -15.89 10.83
N SER A 85 5.28 -16.07 12.08
CA SER A 85 6.26 -17.11 12.43
C SER A 85 5.84 -18.52 12.04
N SER A 86 4.54 -18.86 12.12
CA SER A 86 4.04 -20.18 11.72
C SER A 86 4.02 -20.42 10.22
N ALA A 87 4.01 -19.37 9.39
CA ALA A 87 4.08 -19.47 7.93
C ALA A 87 5.47 -19.24 7.36
N LYS A 88 6.45 -18.88 8.20
CA LYS A 88 7.78 -18.46 7.77
C LYS A 88 8.69 -19.65 7.49
N THR A 89 8.61 -20.19 6.27
CA THR A 89 9.57 -21.15 5.73
C THR A 89 10.45 -20.51 4.66
N VAL A 90 11.59 -21.12 4.32
CA VAL A 90 12.47 -20.62 3.24
C VAL A 90 11.72 -20.54 1.93
N GLN A 91 10.98 -21.60 1.58
CA GLN A 91 10.14 -21.63 0.39
C GLN A 91 9.07 -20.54 0.43
N SER A 92 8.33 -20.43 1.54
CA SER A 92 7.27 -19.44 1.66
C SER A 92 7.79 -18.00 1.54
N LEU A 93 8.97 -17.71 2.07
CA LEU A 93 9.61 -16.40 1.95
C LEU A 93 10.08 -16.09 0.53
N ALA A 94 10.55 -17.10 -0.22
CA ALA A 94 11.01 -16.93 -1.60
C ALA A 94 9.83 -16.75 -2.58
N ASP A 95 8.77 -17.53 -2.40
CA ASP A 95 7.64 -17.57 -3.35
C ASP A 95 6.57 -16.52 -3.08
N SER A 96 6.44 -16.01 -1.84
CA SER A 96 5.43 -15.01 -1.51
C SER A 96 5.84 -13.62 -2.00
N THR A 97 5.18 -13.15 -3.04
CA THR A 97 5.57 -11.96 -3.80
C THR A 97 4.34 -11.13 -4.20
N VAL A 98 4.58 -9.86 -4.52
CA VAL A 98 3.60 -8.97 -5.12
C VAL A 98 4.04 -8.62 -6.53
N VAL A 99 3.11 -8.60 -7.47
CA VAL A 99 3.35 -8.33 -8.88
C VAL A 99 2.31 -7.35 -9.43
N ALA A 100 2.70 -6.60 -10.46
CA ALA A 100 1.75 -5.89 -11.30
C ALA A 100 0.98 -6.88 -12.16
N ALA A 101 -0.32 -7.04 -11.88
CA ALA A 101 -1.16 -8.01 -12.58
C ALA A 101 -2.01 -7.30 -13.65
N PRO A 102 -1.79 -7.55 -14.95
CA PRO A 102 -2.56 -6.91 -16.01
C PRO A 102 -3.99 -7.47 -16.04
N VAL A 103 -4.97 -6.58 -15.97
CA VAL A 103 -6.37 -6.94 -16.18
C VAL A 103 -6.62 -7.01 -17.69
N LYS A 104 -7.24 -8.10 -18.15
CA LYS A 104 -7.56 -8.30 -19.57
C LYS A 104 -8.27 -7.07 -20.15
N GLY A 105 -7.85 -6.62 -21.33
CA GLY A 105 -8.44 -5.45 -21.98
C GLY A 105 -9.92 -5.61 -22.35
N GLU A 106 -10.36 -6.85 -22.56
CA GLU A 106 -11.76 -7.20 -22.86
C GLU A 106 -12.60 -7.49 -21.61
N ALA A 107 -12.04 -7.32 -20.41
CA ALA A 107 -12.79 -7.57 -19.18
C ALA A 107 -13.92 -6.54 -19.01
N ASP A 108 -15.09 -6.99 -18.56
CA ASP A 108 -16.24 -6.13 -18.24
C ASP A 108 -16.07 -5.48 -16.85
N VAL A 109 -15.01 -4.70 -16.70
CA VAL A 109 -14.70 -3.94 -15.49
C VAL A 109 -14.14 -2.56 -15.84
N PRO A 110 -14.37 -1.51 -15.01
CA PRO A 110 -13.95 -0.14 -15.33
C PRO A 110 -12.43 0.11 -15.44
N PHE A 111 -11.63 -0.90 -15.11
CA PHE A 111 -10.17 -0.86 -15.05
C PHE A 111 -9.54 -1.92 -15.97
N ALA A 112 -10.28 -2.40 -16.98
CA ALA A 112 -9.76 -3.27 -18.01
C ALA A 112 -8.54 -2.65 -18.71
N GLY A 113 -7.51 -3.45 -18.96
CA GLY A 113 -6.24 -3.00 -19.53
C GLY A 113 -5.30 -2.29 -18.57
N LYS A 114 -5.69 -2.06 -17.31
CA LYS A 114 -4.80 -1.53 -16.26
C LYS A 114 -4.18 -2.66 -15.44
N ASN A 115 -3.07 -2.35 -14.77
CA ASN A 115 -2.52 -3.24 -13.77
C ASN A 115 -3.20 -3.05 -12.41
N VAL A 116 -3.34 -4.14 -11.66
CA VAL A 116 -3.79 -4.16 -10.28
C VAL A 116 -2.76 -4.89 -9.43
N MET A 117 -2.88 -4.78 -8.10
CA MET A 117 -2.00 -5.52 -7.20
C MET A 117 -2.35 -7.02 -7.26
N GLY A 118 -1.45 -7.84 -7.80
CA GLY A 118 -1.51 -9.30 -7.68
C GLY A 118 -0.61 -9.77 -6.56
N VAL A 119 -1.12 -10.63 -5.68
CA VAL A 119 -0.38 -11.15 -4.53
C VAL A 119 -0.37 -12.66 -4.56
N ARG A 120 0.82 -13.24 -4.42
CA ARG A 120 1.04 -14.65 -4.09
C ARG A 120 1.50 -14.78 -2.64
N ILE A 121 0.84 -15.66 -1.88
CA ILE A 121 1.19 -15.96 -0.50
C ILE A 121 1.25 -17.47 -0.34
N VAL A 122 2.40 -18.00 0.07
CA VAL A 122 2.57 -19.44 0.27
C VAL A 122 2.36 -19.78 1.73
N PHE A 123 1.16 -20.22 2.06
CA PHE A 123 0.82 -20.67 3.40
C PHE A 123 1.35 -22.10 3.66
N PRO A 124 1.67 -22.43 4.92
CA PRO A 124 2.13 -23.78 5.28
C PRO A 124 1.02 -24.81 5.00
N THR A 125 1.39 -25.99 4.52
CA THR A 125 0.44 -27.08 4.21
C THR A 125 0.02 -27.89 5.42
N TRP A 126 0.76 -27.80 6.54
CA TRP A 126 0.37 -28.44 7.79
C TRP A 126 -0.70 -27.63 8.54
N ASN A 127 -1.38 -28.30 9.47
CA ASN A 127 -2.46 -27.71 10.27
C ASN A 127 -1.90 -26.68 11.25
N SER A 128 -1.84 -25.42 10.83
CA SER A 128 -1.48 -24.29 11.66
C SER A 128 -2.23 -23.05 11.23
N ASN A 129 -2.59 -22.21 12.19
CA ASN A 129 -3.09 -20.89 11.88
C ASN A 129 -1.94 -20.05 11.30
N ALA A 130 -2.19 -19.43 10.17
CA ALA A 130 -1.19 -18.65 9.45
C ALA A 130 -1.77 -17.31 9.04
N ASN A 131 -0.94 -16.28 8.99
CA ASN A 131 -1.34 -15.02 8.39
C ASN A 131 -0.17 -14.36 7.68
N ALA A 132 -0.54 -13.50 6.75
CA ALA A 132 0.38 -12.74 5.93
C ALA A 132 -0.10 -11.29 5.90
N ARG A 133 0.82 -10.36 6.06
CA ARG A 133 0.57 -8.93 5.87
C ARG A 133 1.17 -8.50 4.55
N ILE A 134 0.37 -7.86 3.70
CA ILE A 134 0.81 -7.22 2.46
C ILE A 134 1.01 -5.75 2.81
N VAL A 135 2.24 -5.27 2.84
CA VAL A 135 2.57 -3.94 3.37
C VAL A 135 3.33 -3.11 2.34
N PRO A 136 3.17 -1.78 2.35
CA PRO A 136 3.98 -0.91 1.52
C PRO A 136 5.47 -1.02 1.92
N PRO A 137 6.39 -0.65 1.02
CA PRO A 137 7.82 -0.68 1.30
C PRO A 137 8.19 0.24 2.49
N PHE A 138 7.54 1.40 2.61
CA PHE A 138 7.75 2.37 3.69
C PHE A 138 6.43 2.83 4.33
N ASP A 139 6.49 3.42 5.53
CA ASP A 139 5.32 4.07 6.15
C ASP A 139 4.94 5.33 5.35
N ILE A 140 3.72 5.36 4.84
CA ILE A 140 3.23 6.44 3.99
C ILE A 140 3.19 7.75 4.81
N PRO A 141 3.90 8.82 4.42
CA PRO A 141 3.89 10.08 5.14
C PRO A 141 2.62 10.87 4.83
N ALA A 142 1.96 11.40 5.88
CA ALA A 142 0.70 12.14 5.72
C ALA A 142 0.89 13.59 5.26
N TYR A 143 2.06 14.18 5.55
CA TYR A 143 2.32 15.61 5.37
C TYR A 143 3.43 15.92 4.34
N GLU A 144 3.82 14.94 3.52
CA GLU A 144 4.79 15.19 2.47
C GLU A 144 4.23 16.21 1.47
N PRO A 145 4.91 17.36 1.22
CA PRO A 145 4.44 18.36 0.28
C PRO A 145 4.18 17.76 -1.09
N LEU A 146 3.09 18.18 -1.73
CA LEU A 146 2.84 17.79 -3.12
C LEU A 146 3.93 18.42 -4.01
N ALA A 147 4.72 17.57 -4.65
CA ALA A 147 5.74 17.98 -5.60
C ALA A 147 5.94 16.88 -6.64
N GLN A 148 6.13 17.28 -7.88
CA GLN A 148 6.44 16.37 -8.98
C GLN A 148 7.87 15.84 -8.85
N ALA A 149 8.08 14.63 -9.36
CA ALA A 149 9.40 14.09 -9.58
C ALA A 149 9.73 14.14 -11.08
N ASP A 150 11.02 14.26 -11.40
CA ASP A 150 11.49 14.10 -12.78
C ASP A 150 11.52 12.62 -13.21
N GLU A 151 11.96 12.36 -14.45
CA GLU A 151 12.08 11.00 -15.01
C GLU A 151 13.00 10.08 -14.20
N ASN A 152 13.92 10.68 -13.43
CA ASN A 152 14.87 9.99 -12.56
C ASN A 152 14.37 9.89 -11.11
N GLY A 153 13.14 10.32 -10.83
CA GLY A 153 12.55 10.26 -9.49
C GLY A 153 13.10 11.30 -8.51
N THR A 154 13.74 12.36 -8.99
CA THR A 154 14.23 13.46 -8.16
C THR A 154 13.11 14.45 -7.90
N ARG A 155 12.84 14.74 -6.62
CA ARG A 155 11.75 15.62 -6.20
C ARG A 155 12.09 17.08 -6.54
N GLN A 156 11.19 17.74 -7.26
CA GLN A 156 11.27 19.16 -7.57
C GLN A 156 10.63 20.00 -6.45
N GLU A 157 10.92 21.30 -6.43
CA GLU A 157 10.23 22.22 -5.52
C GLU A 157 8.74 22.34 -5.90
N PRO A 158 7.81 22.33 -4.92
CA PRO A 158 6.39 22.50 -5.20
C PRO A 158 6.11 23.82 -5.92
N THR A 159 5.32 23.75 -6.99
CA THR A 159 4.81 24.92 -7.71
C THR A 159 3.84 25.72 -6.84
N ASP A 160 3.61 27.00 -7.19
CA ASP A 160 2.65 27.84 -6.46
C ASP A 160 1.22 27.29 -6.51
N GLU A 161 0.85 26.63 -7.60
CA GLU A 161 -0.44 25.94 -7.75
C GLU A 161 -0.55 24.72 -6.82
N GLU A 162 0.51 23.91 -6.72
CA GLU A 162 0.56 22.75 -5.83
C GLU A 162 0.50 23.17 -4.35
N LYS A 163 1.20 24.26 -3.98
CA LYS A 163 1.10 24.86 -2.64
C LYS A 163 -0.31 25.36 -2.35
N ALA A 164 -0.93 26.06 -3.30
CA ALA A 164 -2.29 26.57 -3.17
C ALA A 164 -3.35 25.47 -3.06
N SER A 165 -3.07 24.27 -3.59
CA SER A 165 -4.00 23.14 -3.50
C SER A 165 -4.24 22.64 -2.07
N GLY A 166 -3.29 22.88 -1.16
CA GLY A 166 -3.33 22.39 0.23
C GLY A 166 -3.23 20.86 0.37
N LYS A 167 -3.03 20.14 -0.73
CA LYS A 167 -2.92 18.68 -0.76
C LYS A 167 -1.49 18.23 -0.45
N THR A 168 -1.38 17.03 0.11
CA THR A 168 -0.09 16.33 0.23
C THR A 168 0.05 15.25 -0.81
N LEU A 169 1.29 14.78 -0.97
CA LEU A 169 1.71 13.90 -2.04
C LEU A 169 0.88 12.60 -2.15
N PHE A 170 0.53 12.03 -1.00
CA PHE A 170 -0.13 10.73 -0.88
C PHE A 170 -1.67 10.82 -0.78
N GLU A 171 -2.25 12.01 -1.00
CA GLU A 171 -3.70 12.17 -1.16
C GLU A 171 -4.16 11.77 -2.58
N ASP A 172 -5.48 11.68 -2.80
CA ASP A 172 -6.12 11.30 -4.07
C ASP A 172 -5.83 9.85 -4.53
N GLY A 173 -5.87 8.88 -3.61
CA GLY A 173 -5.71 7.47 -3.94
C GLY A 173 -4.29 6.91 -3.81
N TYR A 174 -3.39 7.62 -3.15
CA TYR A 174 -2.00 7.19 -2.92
C TYR A 174 -1.71 6.78 -1.46
N GLY A 175 -2.75 6.61 -0.63
CA GLY A 175 -2.64 6.00 0.69
C GLY A 175 -3.02 6.90 1.87
N VAL A 176 -3.36 8.18 1.65
CA VAL A 176 -3.75 9.12 2.72
C VAL A 176 -5.06 9.82 2.37
N VAL A 177 -5.96 9.93 3.35
CA VAL A 177 -7.13 10.82 3.27
C VAL A 177 -7.14 11.71 4.49
N LYS A 178 -7.18 13.02 4.28
CA LYS A 178 -7.24 14.03 5.35
C LYS A 178 -8.66 14.48 5.66
N ASN A 179 -8.77 15.23 6.76
CA ASN A 179 -10.01 15.73 7.33
C ASN A 179 -11.01 14.60 7.66
N VAL A 180 -10.49 13.44 8.10
CA VAL A 180 -11.30 12.26 8.42
C VAL A 180 -11.71 12.27 9.89
N GLY A 181 -13.01 12.42 10.15
CA GLY A 181 -13.59 12.26 11.48
C GLY A 181 -13.91 10.80 11.77
N THR A 182 -15.19 10.45 11.79
CA THR A 182 -15.62 9.06 12.03
C THR A 182 -15.78 8.31 10.72
N VAL A 183 -15.06 7.20 10.56
CA VAL A 183 -15.24 6.28 9.44
C VAL A 183 -16.56 5.53 9.61
N LYS A 184 -17.44 5.64 8.61
CA LYS A 184 -18.74 4.97 8.54
C LYS A 184 -18.62 3.60 7.90
N ALA A 185 -17.88 3.51 6.80
CA ALA A 185 -17.67 2.27 6.08
C ALA A 185 -16.32 2.25 5.37
N ILE A 186 -15.81 1.05 5.15
CA ILE A 186 -14.62 0.78 4.34
C ILE A 186 -15.06 -0.21 3.27
N SER A 187 -14.55 -0.04 2.06
CA SER A 187 -14.79 -0.92 0.94
C SER A 187 -13.48 -1.33 0.28
N VAL A 188 -13.39 -2.58 -0.18
CA VAL A 188 -12.26 -3.12 -0.93
C VAL A 188 -12.77 -3.83 -2.16
N THR A 189 -12.24 -3.45 -3.32
CA THR A 189 -12.49 -4.19 -4.56
C THR A 189 -11.40 -5.25 -4.74
N THR A 190 -11.77 -6.52 -4.68
CA THR A 190 -10.82 -7.65 -4.77
C THR A 190 -11.38 -8.79 -5.62
N MET A 191 -10.50 -9.54 -6.27
CA MET A 191 -10.87 -10.76 -7.00
C MET A 191 -10.62 -11.98 -6.13
N GLY A 192 -11.68 -12.77 -5.93
CA GLY A 192 -11.61 -14.03 -5.22
C GLY A 192 -11.32 -15.19 -6.17
N MET A 193 -10.70 -16.24 -5.63
CA MET A 193 -10.45 -17.53 -6.28
C MET A 193 -10.96 -18.69 -5.42
N ASN A 194 -12.05 -18.45 -4.69
CA ASN A 194 -12.72 -19.39 -3.80
C ASN A 194 -11.87 -19.86 -2.59
N TYR A 195 -10.89 -19.06 -2.16
CA TYR A 195 -10.10 -19.34 -0.97
C TYR A 195 -10.89 -18.97 0.31
N PRO A 196 -11.06 -19.87 1.29
CA PRO A 196 -11.83 -19.58 2.52
C PRO A 196 -11.03 -18.74 3.53
N HIS A 197 -10.15 -17.85 3.06
CA HIS A 197 -9.28 -17.03 3.89
C HIS A 197 -9.94 -15.71 4.26
N GLY A 198 -9.64 -15.21 5.45
CA GLY A 198 -10.15 -13.93 5.94
C GLY A 198 -9.30 -12.78 5.42
N LEU A 199 -9.95 -11.71 4.94
CA LEU A 199 -9.30 -10.47 4.52
C LEU A 199 -9.50 -9.38 5.57
N TYR A 200 -8.42 -8.69 5.92
CA TYR A 200 -8.44 -7.48 6.73
C TYR A 200 -7.77 -6.32 6.01
N VAL A 201 -8.32 -5.13 6.16
CA VAL A 201 -7.65 -3.86 5.84
C VAL A 201 -6.97 -3.33 7.08
N LEU A 202 -5.72 -2.91 6.94
CA LEU A 202 -4.92 -2.27 7.98
C LEU A 202 -4.93 -0.76 7.71
N MET A 203 -5.36 0.04 8.68
CA MET A 203 -5.28 1.50 8.60
C MET A 203 -4.72 2.07 9.90
N SER A 204 -4.02 3.20 9.80
CA SER A 204 -3.54 3.96 10.96
C SER A 204 -4.15 5.35 11.02
N ASP A 205 -4.34 5.87 12.21
CA ASP A 205 -4.78 7.25 12.47
C ASP A 205 -3.60 8.20 12.77
N ASN A 206 -3.92 9.45 13.15
CA ASN A 206 -2.93 10.49 13.50
C ASN A 206 -2.01 10.11 14.67
N ASP A 207 -2.46 9.23 15.56
CA ASP A 207 -1.66 8.80 16.71
C ASP A 207 -0.74 7.62 16.35
N GLY A 208 -0.78 7.16 15.10
CA GLY A 208 0.00 6.02 14.63
C GLY A 208 -0.56 4.67 15.10
N ILE A 209 -1.82 4.64 15.56
CA ILE A 209 -2.45 3.42 16.04
C ILE A 209 -2.96 2.62 14.84
N GLU A 210 -2.34 1.48 14.55
CA GLU A 210 -2.83 0.53 13.54
C GLU A 210 -4.10 -0.17 14.03
N ARG A 211 -5.14 -0.14 13.20
CA ARG A 211 -6.40 -0.87 13.38
C ARG A 211 -6.63 -1.82 12.22
N ARG A 212 -7.24 -2.97 12.53
CA ARG A 212 -7.56 -4.02 11.56
C ARG A 212 -9.07 -4.12 11.38
N TYR A 213 -9.51 -4.04 10.13
CA TYR A 213 -10.92 -4.05 9.77
C TYR A 213 -11.22 -5.32 8.96
N PHE A 214 -12.05 -6.21 9.51
CA PHE A 214 -12.39 -7.47 8.85
C PHE A 214 -13.37 -7.21 7.71
N MET A 215 -12.93 -7.49 6.48
CA MET A 215 -13.73 -7.25 5.27
C MET A 215 -14.62 -8.43 4.91
N GLY A 216 -14.28 -9.63 5.37
CA GLY A 216 -14.99 -10.87 5.06
C GLY A 216 -14.05 -11.97 4.61
N TYR A 217 -14.64 -13.07 4.12
CA TYR A 217 -13.91 -14.21 3.57
C TYR A 217 -13.82 -14.13 2.04
N LEU A 218 -12.74 -14.69 1.48
CA LEU A 218 -12.44 -14.71 0.04
C LEU A 218 -13.01 -15.94 -0.70
N GLY A 219 -14.00 -16.62 -0.11
CA GLY A 219 -14.65 -17.83 -0.63
C GLY A 219 -15.66 -17.53 -1.74
N PHE A 220 -15.25 -16.75 -2.74
CA PHE A 220 -16.02 -16.43 -3.94
C PHE A 220 -15.08 -16.41 -5.14
N ASP A 221 -15.65 -16.49 -6.34
CA ASP A 221 -14.92 -16.45 -7.60
C ASP A 221 -15.26 -15.15 -8.35
N GLY A 222 -14.24 -14.51 -8.93
CA GLY A 222 -14.36 -13.25 -9.66
C GLY A 222 -14.27 -11.98 -8.79
N TRP A 223 -14.48 -10.83 -9.43
CA TRP A 223 -14.40 -9.52 -8.81
C TRP A 223 -15.58 -9.25 -7.88
N LYS A 224 -15.28 -8.79 -6.66
CA LYS A 224 -16.30 -8.42 -5.68
C LYS A 224 -15.85 -7.25 -4.84
N GLU A 225 -16.81 -6.42 -4.49
CA GLU A 225 -16.65 -5.39 -3.49
C GLU A 225 -16.99 -5.95 -2.10
N LEU A 226 -16.00 -5.97 -1.21
CA LEU A 226 -16.18 -6.33 0.20
C LEU A 226 -16.32 -5.06 1.00
N ARG A 227 -17.36 -5.00 1.84
CA ARG A 227 -17.70 -3.80 2.62
C ARG A 227 -17.75 -4.10 4.11
N TRP A 228 -16.98 -3.33 4.87
CA TRP A 228 -17.09 -3.26 6.32
C TRP A 228 -17.89 -2.03 6.71
N ASN A 229 -18.92 -2.20 7.54
CA ASN A 229 -19.69 -1.09 8.11
C ASN A 229 -19.32 -0.96 9.58
N ASN A 230 -19.06 0.27 10.02
CA ASN A 230 -18.69 0.54 11.40
C ASN A 230 -19.90 0.30 12.33
N PRO A 231 -19.85 -0.73 13.20
CA PRO A 231 -20.96 -1.05 14.10
C PRO A 231 -21.17 0.02 15.19
N GLN A 232 -20.16 0.85 15.45
CA GLN A 232 -20.20 1.94 16.42
C GLN A 232 -20.56 3.28 15.78
N TYR A 233 -20.92 3.30 14.49
CA TYR A 233 -21.32 4.53 13.82
C TYR A 233 -22.71 4.96 14.28
N ILE A 234 -22.78 6.10 14.96
CA ILE A 234 -24.04 6.70 15.40
C ILE A 234 -24.53 7.62 14.29
N SER A 235 -25.62 7.28 13.60
CA SER A 235 -26.19 8.15 12.55
C SER A 235 -26.88 9.40 13.11
N GLU A 236 -27.44 9.31 14.30
CA GLU A 236 -28.17 10.39 14.95
C GLU A 236 -27.22 11.37 15.66
N ILE A 237 -27.17 12.63 15.20
CA ILE A 237 -26.23 13.64 15.72
C ILE A 237 -26.47 13.90 17.20
N ARG A 238 -27.72 13.86 17.66
CA ARG A 238 -28.08 14.15 19.06
C ARG A 238 -27.50 13.14 20.06
N ASN A 239 -27.20 11.93 19.59
CA ASN A 239 -26.64 10.86 20.41
C ASN A 239 -25.11 10.80 20.29
N ARG A 240 -24.50 11.69 19.50
CA ARG A 240 -23.04 11.77 19.35
C ARG A 240 -22.46 12.63 20.46
N GLU A 241 -21.34 12.16 21.02
CA GLU A 241 -20.50 13.00 21.86
C GLU A 241 -19.69 13.93 20.95
N ILE A 242 -19.99 15.24 20.99
CA ILE A 242 -19.22 16.24 20.22
C ILE A 242 -17.92 16.50 20.98
N ARG A 243 -16.83 15.89 20.50
CA ARG A 243 -15.50 16.13 21.05
C ARG A 243 -14.79 17.21 20.24
N VAL A 244 -14.44 18.32 20.90
CA VAL A 244 -13.62 19.38 20.32
C VAL A 244 -12.18 19.12 20.73
N TYR A 245 -11.34 18.75 19.76
CA TYR A 245 -9.91 18.59 19.97
C TYR A 245 -9.15 19.84 19.50
N PRO A 246 -8.04 20.22 20.16
CA PRO A 246 -7.12 21.21 19.62
C PRO A 246 -6.57 20.74 18.26
N ILE A 247 -6.77 21.54 17.22
CA ILE A 247 -6.40 21.18 15.83
C ILE A 247 -4.91 21.44 15.58
N TYR A 248 -4.32 22.46 16.21
CA TYR A 248 -2.90 22.76 16.11
C TYR A 248 -2.24 22.67 17.50
N PRO A 249 -1.06 22.02 17.66
CA PRO A 249 -0.19 21.43 16.63
C PRO A 249 -0.47 19.94 16.31
N ARG A 250 -1.69 19.43 16.54
CA ARG A 250 -2.03 18.02 16.28
C ARG A 250 -2.25 17.71 14.79
N GLY A 251 -2.57 18.73 14.00
CA GLY A 251 -2.90 18.65 12.57
C GLY A 251 -4.34 18.21 12.32
N LEU A 252 -4.74 18.26 11.04
CA LEU A 252 -6.02 17.74 10.60
C LEU A 252 -6.05 16.21 10.82
N PRO A 253 -7.15 15.66 11.37
CA PRO A 253 -7.38 14.21 11.40
C PRO A 253 -7.25 13.59 10.00
N PHE A 254 -6.54 12.48 9.88
CA PHE A 254 -6.30 11.73 8.66
C PHE A 254 -6.33 10.23 8.94
N VAL A 255 -6.53 9.45 7.89
CA VAL A 255 -6.37 8.00 7.90
C VAL A 255 -5.34 7.63 6.84
N LYS A 256 -4.44 6.72 7.18
CA LYS A 256 -3.44 6.17 6.24
C LYS A 256 -3.64 4.69 6.03
N PHE A 257 -3.43 4.24 4.80
CA PHE A 257 -3.37 2.82 4.47
C PHE A 257 -2.06 2.21 4.98
N GLN A 258 -2.15 1.07 5.67
CA GLN A 258 -0.98 0.34 6.17
C GLN A 258 -0.78 -1.01 5.46
N GLY A 259 -1.78 -1.45 4.68
CA GLY A 259 -1.72 -2.72 3.96
C GLY A 259 -2.94 -3.60 4.16
N PHE A 260 -2.80 -4.85 3.73
CA PHE A 260 -3.79 -5.90 3.95
C PHE A 260 -3.24 -6.96 4.89
N GLN A 261 -4.12 -7.71 5.55
CA GLN A 261 -3.76 -8.95 6.23
C GLN A 261 -4.68 -10.07 5.76
N VAL A 262 -4.11 -11.15 5.25
CA VAL A 262 -4.82 -12.37 4.87
C VAL A 262 -4.57 -13.42 5.95
N THR A 263 -5.63 -14.06 6.43
CA THR A 263 -5.56 -15.09 7.49
C THR A 263 -6.06 -16.43 6.98
N ARG A 264 -5.27 -17.47 7.19
CA ARG A 264 -5.62 -18.87 6.97
C ARG A 264 -5.87 -19.57 8.31
N ASP A 265 -7.01 -20.23 8.41
CA ASP A 265 -7.33 -21.16 9.50
C ASP A 265 -6.59 -22.50 9.32
N ALA A 266 -6.17 -23.11 10.42
CA ALA A 266 -5.47 -24.38 10.45
C ALA A 266 -6.23 -25.52 9.75
N ALA A 267 -7.57 -25.49 9.74
CA ALA A 267 -8.41 -26.50 9.09
C ALA A 267 -8.51 -26.33 7.57
N HIS A 268 -8.12 -25.17 7.02
CA HIS A 268 -8.14 -24.92 5.59
C HIS A 268 -6.86 -25.44 4.93
N ILE A 269 -6.97 -25.85 3.65
CA ILE A 269 -5.83 -26.26 2.85
C ILE A 269 -4.84 -25.10 2.71
N GLY A 270 -3.56 -25.38 2.94
CA GLY A 270 -2.46 -24.42 2.74
C GLY A 270 -1.93 -24.43 1.30
N GLY A 271 -0.71 -23.94 1.11
CA GLY A 271 -0.08 -23.78 -0.21
C GLY A 271 -0.28 -22.38 -0.78
N ASP A 272 -0.31 -22.27 -2.10
CA ASP A 272 -0.43 -21.00 -2.81
C ASP A 272 -1.82 -20.39 -2.65
N PHE A 273 -1.86 -19.21 -2.03
CA PHE A 273 -2.97 -18.28 -2.11
C PHE A 273 -2.64 -17.19 -3.13
N ILE A 274 -3.56 -16.98 -4.07
CA ILE A 274 -3.49 -15.89 -5.04
C ILE A 274 -4.67 -14.94 -4.80
N GLY A 275 -4.40 -13.64 -4.76
CA GLY A 275 -5.43 -12.61 -4.64
C GLY A 275 -5.09 -11.37 -5.43
N TYR A 276 -6.11 -10.67 -5.91
CA TYR A 276 -5.95 -9.40 -6.62
C TYR A 276 -6.71 -8.28 -5.92
N PHE A 277 -6.11 -7.08 -5.83
CA PHE A 277 -6.68 -5.92 -5.16
C PHE A 277 -6.65 -4.71 -6.08
N LYS A 278 -7.80 -4.06 -6.27
CA LYS A 278 -7.94 -2.88 -7.14
C LYS A 278 -7.89 -1.58 -6.34
N ASP A 279 -8.71 -1.46 -5.30
CA ASP A 279 -8.74 -0.25 -4.48
C ASP A 279 -9.22 -0.51 -3.05
N VAL A 280 -9.01 0.49 -2.20
CA VAL A 280 -9.66 0.65 -0.91
C VAL A 280 -10.33 2.02 -0.88
N LYS A 281 -11.61 2.05 -0.55
CA LYS A 281 -12.42 3.25 -0.40
C LYS A 281 -12.94 3.37 1.01
N ILE A 282 -13.15 4.60 1.45
CA ILE A 282 -13.72 4.90 2.75
C ILE A 282 -14.88 5.87 2.61
N ILE A 283 -15.91 5.65 3.42
CA ILE A 283 -16.99 6.60 3.63
C ILE A 283 -16.84 7.12 5.05
N TYR A 284 -16.76 8.45 5.21
CA TYR A 284 -16.47 9.06 6.50
C TYR A 284 -17.18 10.40 6.67
N ASP A 285 -17.33 10.79 7.93
CA ASP A 285 -17.76 12.14 8.29
C ASP A 285 -16.54 13.05 8.33
N LYS A 286 -16.63 14.23 7.72
CA LYS A 286 -15.57 15.24 7.82
C LYS A 286 -15.32 15.64 9.28
N ALA A 287 -14.04 15.74 9.67
CA ALA A 287 -13.69 16.26 10.99
C ALA A 287 -14.01 17.76 11.12
N LEU A 288 -13.85 18.51 10.02
CA LEU A 288 -14.17 19.93 9.89
C LEU A 288 -14.96 20.17 8.62
N LEU A 289 -16.03 20.97 8.72
CA LEU A 289 -16.87 21.32 7.58
C LEU A 289 -16.15 22.27 6.61
N THR A 290 -15.39 23.23 7.15
CA THR A 290 -14.51 24.14 6.40
C THR A 290 -13.12 24.14 7.04
N SER A 291 -12.10 24.05 6.20
CA SER A 291 -10.69 24.17 6.60
C SER A 291 -10.11 25.57 6.35
N ASP A 292 -10.87 26.45 5.70
CA ASP A 292 -10.44 27.83 5.46
C ASP A 292 -10.26 28.56 6.78
N ARG A 293 -8.99 28.77 7.11
CA ARG A 293 -8.56 29.60 8.23
C ARG A 293 -7.95 30.87 7.66
N ASP A 294 -8.20 31.98 8.33
CA ASP A 294 -7.59 33.27 8.00
C ASP A 294 -6.05 33.26 8.21
N ILE A 295 -5.54 32.25 8.93
CA ILE A 295 -4.13 32.08 9.27
C ILE A 295 -3.69 30.68 8.84
N ALA A 296 -2.64 30.62 8.02
CA ALA A 296 -1.92 29.39 7.73
C ALA A 296 -0.97 29.04 8.88
N ASP A 297 -1.51 28.39 9.92
CA ASP A 297 -0.76 28.05 11.15
C ASP A 297 0.53 27.27 10.86
N GLU A 298 0.48 26.32 9.93
CA GLU A 298 1.64 25.49 9.59
C GLU A 298 2.72 26.28 8.84
N ASP A 299 2.34 27.22 7.97
CA ASP A 299 3.30 28.09 7.27
C ASP A 299 4.01 29.04 8.26
N LEU A 300 3.31 29.48 9.30
CA LEU A 300 3.86 30.36 10.32
C LEU A 300 4.78 29.63 11.31
N TRP A 301 4.36 28.45 11.78
CA TRP A 301 4.99 27.79 12.92
C TRP A 301 5.79 26.53 12.55
N GLY A 302 5.36 25.79 11.51
CA GLY A 302 6.04 24.61 10.96
C GLY A 302 6.17 23.43 11.93
N ILE A 303 5.32 23.30 12.96
CA ILE A 303 5.52 22.28 14.01
C ILE A 303 5.16 20.89 13.49
N ILE A 304 4.07 20.77 12.73
CA ILE A 304 3.58 19.46 12.27
C ILE A 304 4.56 18.89 11.24
N GLY A 305 4.97 19.69 10.27
CA GLY A 305 5.94 19.36 9.25
C GLY A 305 7.29 18.98 9.86
N LYS A 306 7.79 19.72 10.86
CA LYS A 306 9.03 19.34 11.58
C LYS A 306 8.90 18.00 12.30
N LYS A 307 7.78 17.74 12.97
CA LYS A 307 7.55 16.50 13.70
C LYS A 307 7.43 15.30 12.76
N GLU A 308 6.70 15.47 11.66
CA GLU A 308 6.54 14.42 10.64
C GLU A 308 7.83 14.18 9.88
N LYS A 309 8.57 15.22 9.49
CA LYS A 309 9.91 15.09 8.90
C LYS A 309 10.88 14.38 9.84
N ALA A 310 10.82 14.65 11.15
CA ALA A 310 11.61 13.92 12.13
C ALA A 310 11.22 12.43 12.21
N ARG A 311 9.92 12.10 12.19
CA ARG A 311 9.43 10.70 12.17
C ARG A 311 9.85 10.01 10.87
N GLN A 312 9.63 10.67 9.74
CA GLN A 312 10.02 10.21 8.42
C GLN A 312 11.52 9.96 8.34
N ASN A 313 12.37 10.88 8.82
CA ASN A 313 13.81 10.69 8.85
C ASN A 313 14.22 9.48 9.71
N ALA A 314 13.58 9.29 10.86
CA ALA A 314 13.85 8.14 11.73
C ALA A 314 13.46 6.81 11.06
N GLU A 315 12.30 6.78 10.38
CA GLU A 315 11.87 5.61 9.62
C GLU A 315 12.73 5.39 8.37
N MET A 316 13.10 6.46 7.66
CA MET A 316 13.96 6.42 6.48
C MET A 316 15.35 5.92 6.83
N GLN A 317 15.91 6.27 7.99
CA GLN A 317 17.17 5.70 8.45
C GLN A 317 17.06 4.19 8.73
N ARG A 318 15.98 3.74 9.37
CA ARG A 318 15.75 2.31 9.66
C ARG A 318 15.53 1.51 8.39
N PHE A 319 14.66 2.01 7.53
CA PHE A 319 14.30 1.41 6.26
C PHE A 319 15.49 1.44 5.29
N GLY A 320 16.13 2.59 5.14
CA GLY A 320 17.28 2.79 4.29
C GLY A 320 18.41 1.84 4.65
N ASN A 321 18.80 1.72 5.92
CA ASN A 321 19.79 0.73 6.36
C ASN A 321 19.42 -0.71 5.94
N LYS A 322 18.14 -1.09 6.04
CA LYS A 322 17.65 -2.41 5.61
C LYS A 322 17.78 -2.59 4.09
N GLN A 323 17.43 -1.57 3.31
CA GLN A 323 17.53 -1.63 1.85
C GLN A 323 18.98 -1.59 1.36
N VAL A 324 19.85 -0.79 1.98
CA VAL A 324 21.29 -0.79 1.75
C VAL A 324 21.83 -2.21 1.96
N ASN A 325 21.50 -2.84 3.08
CA ASN A 325 21.96 -4.20 3.38
C ASN A 325 21.46 -5.21 2.35
N ARG A 326 20.19 -5.12 1.93
CA ARG A 326 19.66 -6.00 0.88
C ARG A 326 20.35 -5.81 -0.46
N TYR A 327 20.60 -4.56 -0.84
CA TYR A 327 21.36 -4.23 -2.04
C TYR A 327 22.77 -4.84 -1.98
N LEU A 328 23.47 -4.66 -0.86
CA LEU A 328 24.77 -5.27 -0.62
C LEU A 328 24.73 -6.80 -0.70
N GLU A 329 23.73 -7.43 -0.07
CA GLU A 329 23.58 -8.89 -0.14
C GLU A 329 23.28 -9.36 -1.57
N LYS A 330 22.43 -8.63 -2.32
CA LYS A 330 22.15 -8.92 -3.74
C LYS A 330 23.42 -8.81 -4.59
N ALA A 331 24.23 -7.77 -4.38
CA ALA A 331 25.50 -7.56 -5.08
C ALA A 331 26.57 -8.61 -4.72
N LYS A 332 26.47 -9.26 -3.55
CA LYS A 332 27.35 -10.36 -3.13
C LYS A 332 26.90 -11.73 -3.63
N LEU A 333 25.69 -11.86 -4.17
CA LEU A 333 25.23 -13.15 -4.70
C LEU A 333 26.17 -13.60 -5.81
N ALA A 334 26.58 -14.87 -5.76
CA ALA A 334 27.38 -15.45 -6.81
C ALA A 334 26.61 -15.39 -8.13
N THR A 335 27.25 -14.86 -9.17
CA THR A 335 26.72 -14.84 -10.54
C THR A 335 27.18 -16.04 -11.36
N GLU A 336 28.09 -16.84 -10.81
CA GLU A 336 28.65 -18.02 -11.44
C GLU A 336 27.83 -19.25 -11.01
N ASP A 337 27.24 -19.94 -11.98
CA ASP A 337 26.52 -21.19 -11.75
C ASP A 337 27.43 -22.44 -11.87
N GLU A 338 28.66 -22.25 -12.36
CA GLU A 338 29.61 -23.33 -12.63
C GLU A 338 30.96 -23.10 -11.95
N PHE A 339 31.54 -24.17 -11.42
CA PHE A 339 32.90 -24.13 -10.89
C PHE A 339 33.90 -24.17 -12.06
N THR A 340 34.87 -23.27 -12.06
CA THR A 340 36.04 -23.41 -12.92
C THR A 340 36.80 -24.69 -12.53
N SER A 341 36.81 -25.66 -13.43
CA SER A 341 37.52 -26.93 -13.23
C SER A 341 39.02 -26.68 -13.05
N SER A 342 39.61 -27.23 -11.99
CA SER A 342 41.06 -27.28 -11.81
C SER A 342 41.72 -28.42 -12.60
N LEU A 343 40.92 -29.24 -13.29
CA LEU A 343 41.38 -30.34 -14.13
C LEU A 343 41.57 -29.86 -15.57
N ASN A 344 42.71 -30.23 -16.17
CA ASN A 344 42.96 -30.00 -17.59
C ASN A 344 41.89 -30.71 -18.44
N GLU A 345 41.19 -29.96 -19.28
CA GLU A 345 40.28 -30.51 -20.28
C GLU A 345 41.05 -31.48 -21.19
N GLY A 346 40.64 -32.75 -21.18
CA GLY A 346 41.26 -33.81 -21.98
C GLY A 346 42.35 -34.64 -21.29
N SER A 347 42.64 -34.42 -19.99
CA SER A 347 43.56 -35.33 -19.28
C SER A 347 42.94 -36.72 -19.07
N GLY A 348 43.60 -37.76 -19.58
CA GLY A 348 43.18 -39.16 -19.40
C GLY A 348 43.26 -39.67 -17.96
N SER A 349 43.72 -38.85 -17.02
CA SER A 349 43.69 -39.11 -15.58
C SER A 349 42.41 -38.62 -14.90
N ASN A 350 41.55 -37.87 -15.60
CA ASN A 350 40.30 -37.37 -15.04
C ASN A 350 39.29 -38.51 -15.00
N ALA A 351 38.63 -38.68 -13.85
CA ALA A 351 37.49 -39.60 -13.76
C ALA A 351 36.33 -39.09 -14.63
N GLN A 352 35.59 -40.01 -15.24
CA GLN A 352 34.43 -39.69 -16.07
C GLN A 352 33.42 -38.88 -15.24
N SER A 353 33.08 -37.66 -15.68
CA SER A 353 32.12 -36.83 -14.96
C SER A 353 30.74 -37.50 -14.99
N ASN A 354 30.13 -37.67 -13.82
CA ASN A 354 28.71 -37.99 -13.74
C ASN A 354 27.95 -36.74 -14.18
N GLY A 355 27.60 -36.67 -15.46
CA GLY A 355 26.68 -35.67 -15.98
C GLY A 355 25.36 -35.80 -15.25
N GLY A 356 25.12 -34.91 -14.28
CA GLY A 356 23.78 -34.70 -13.73
C GLY A 356 22.92 -34.18 -14.87
N GLN A 357 22.13 -35.07 -15.48
CA GLN A 357 21.03 -34.65 -16.33
C GLN A 357 20.13 -33.74 -15.50
N ALA A 358 19.97 -32.49 -15.95
CA ALA A 358 18.89 -31.64 -15.53
C ALA A 358 17.59 -32.44 -15.68
N ALA A 359 16.87 -32.66 -14.58
CA ALA A 359 15.55 -33.24 -14.62
C ALA A 359 14.62 -32.20 -15.27
N ASP A 360 14.30 -32.40 -16.55
CA ASP A 360 13.19 -31.73 -17.21
C ASP A 360 11.90 -32.11 -16.45
N ALA A 361 11.40 -31.20 -15.62
CA ALA A 361 10.08 -31.30 -15.03
C ALA A 361 9.04 -30.99 -16.11
N LYS A 362 8.28 -32.02 -16.50
CA LYS A 362 7.04 -31.90 -17.26
C LYS A 362 5.90 -31.38 -16.40
#